data_AF-A0A656Z602-F1
#
_entry.id   AF-A0A656Z602-F1
#
_cell.length_a   1.000
_cell.length_b   1.000
_cell.length_c   1.000
_cell.angle_alpha   90.00
_cell.angle_beta   90.00
_cell.angle_gamma   90.00
#
_symmetry.space_group_name_H-M   'P 1'
#
loop_
_entity.id
_entity.type
_entity.pdbx_description
1 polymer ?
#
loop_
_entity_poly.entity_id
_entity_poly.type
_entity_poly.pdbx_seq_one_letter_code
_entity_poly.pdbx_strand_id
1 'polypeptide(L)'
;MLPAAEQFPYTIRSVSEITESNGSSSMATVCGTSLALMDAGVPLARPVAGIAMGLIKEDERYAVLSDISVMKITSATWTSR
;
A
#
# COMPACT_ATOMS: atom_id res chain seq x y z
N MET A 1 -13.03 8.40 -3.64
CA MET A 1 -12.79 7.87 -2.28
C MET A 1 -12.95 8.95 -1.26
N LEU A 2 -12.23 10.06 -1.45
CA LEU A 2 -12.44 11.27 -0.68
C LEU A 2 -13.83 11.87 -0.96
N PRO A 3 -14.42 12.55 0.03
CA PRO A 3 -15.69 13.26 -0.14
C PRO A 3 -15.52 14.45 -1.09
N ALA A 4 -16.65 14.90 -1.64
CA ALA A 4 -16.70 16.14 -2.39
C ALA A 4 -16.49 17.34 -1.44
N ALA A 5 -15.95 18.45 -1.95
CA ALA A 5 -15.66 19.63 -1.14
C ALA A 5 -16.94 20.22 -0.50
N GLU A 6 -18.09 20.07 -1.15
CA GLU A 6 -19.40 20.50 -0.65
C GLU A 6 -19.87 19.66 0.55
N GLN A 7 -19.41 18.41 0.65
CA GLN A 7 -19.76 17.48 1.75
C GLN A 7 -18.78 17.55 2.91
N PHE A 8 -17.53 17.91 2.63
CA PHE A 8 -16.47 18.03 3.64
C PHE A 8 -15.51 19.16 3.25
N PRO A 9 -15.84 20.42 3.60
CA PRO A 9 -15.13 21.63 3.12
C PRO A 9 -13.85 21.89 3.92
N TYR A 10 -13.00 20.88 4.06
CA TYR A 10 -11.72 20.96 4.76
C TYR A 10 -10.58 20.49 3.87
N THR A 11 -9.45 21.18 3.94
CA THR A 11 -8.20 20.70 3.34
C THR A 11 -7.65 19.56 4.17
N ILE A 12 -7.39 18.42 3.52
CA ILE A 12 -6.85 17.22 4.17
C ILE A 12 -5.36 17.13 3.90
N ARG A 13 -4.55 16.98 4.95
CA ARG A 13 -3.11 16.68 4.85
C ARG A 13 -2.80 15.42 5.63
N SER A 14 -2.31 14.38 4.95
CA SER A 14 -1.83 13.15 5.58
C SER A 14 -0.31 13.08 5.45
N VAL A 15 0.37 12.72 6.53
CA VAL A 15 1.82 12.44 6.57
C VAL A 15 1.99 11.06 7.19
N SER A 16 2.75 10.20 6.52
CA SER A 16 3.07 8.86 7.00
C SER A 16 4.57 8.77 7.18
N GLU A 17 4.99 8.64 8.43
CA GLU A 17 6.37 8.40 8.81
C GLU A 17 6.58 6.89 8.93
N ILE A 18 7.60 6.38 8.24
CA ILE A 18 7.91 4.95 8.23
C ILE A 18 8.91 4.67 9.35
N THR A 19 8.43 4.06 10.45
CA THR A 19 9.28 3.74 11.60
C THR A 19 10.14 2.49 11.37
N GLU A 20 9.65 1.56 10.55
CA GLU A 20 10.36 0.35 10.12
C GLU A 20 9.98 -0.01 8.69
N SER A 21 10.92 -0.58 7.93
CA SER A 21 10.72 -0.88 6.51
C SER A 21 11.35 -2.22 6.14
N ASN A 22 10.53 -3.26 6.00
CA ASN A 22 10.94 -4.59 5.52
C ASN A 22 10.00 -5.18 4.46
N GLY A 23 9.10 -4.37 3.92
CA GLY A 23 8.12 -4.76 2.91
C GLY A 23 7.70 -3.53 2.11
N SER A 24 6.43 -3.47 1.70
CA SER A 24 5.90 -2.30 0.99
C SER A 24 5.45 -1.20 1.94
N SER A 25 6.35 -0.28 2.25
CA SER A 25 6.04 0.90 3.05
C SER A 25 5.00 1.81 2.39
N SER A 26 4.92 1.84 1.05
CA SER A 26 3.89 2.58 0.33
C SER A 26 2.48 1.99 0.52
N MET A 27 2.34 0.66 0.51
CA MET A 27 1.06 0.01 0.79
C MET A 27 0.68 0.12 2.27
N ALA A 28 1.67 0.08 3.17
CA ALA A 28 1.46 0.39 4.58
C ALA A 28 0.93 1.83 4.78
N THR A 29 1.48 2.83 4.07
CA THR A 29 0.97 4.20 4.08
C THR A 29 -0.49 4.28 3.64
N VAL A 30 -0.91 3.55 2.60
CA VAL A 30 -2.32 3.53 2.16
C VAL A 30 -3.24 3.03 3.28
N CYS A 31 -2.89 1.91 3.90
CA CYS A 31 -3.65 1.33 5.01
C CYS A 31 -3.69 2.30 6.22
N GLY A 32 -2.54 2.86 6.59
CA GLY A 32 -2.43 3.81 7.71
C GLY A 32 -3.22 5.09 7.48
N THR A 33 -3.15 5.68 6.28
CA THR A 33 -3.95 6.86 5.92
C THR A 33 -5.44 6.54 5.93
N SER A 34 -5.87 5.36 5.48
CA SER A 34 -7.29 4.99 5.57
C SER A 34 -7.78 4.96 7.02
N LEU A 35 -6.99 4.40 7.95
CA LEU A 35 -7.31 4.39 9.37
C LEU A 35 -7.32 5.81 9.97
N ALA A 36 -6.30 6.62 9.66
CA ALA A 36 -6.19 7.99 10.16
C ALA A 36 -7.36 8.88 9.69
N LEU A 37 -7.83 8.70 8.45
CA LEU A 37 -8.98 9.45 7.93
C LEU A 37 -10.30 9.03 8.58
N MET A 38 -10.46 7.73 8.89
CA MET A 38 -11.63 7.25 9.65
C MET A 38 -11.64 7.79 11.08
N ASP A 39 -10.47 7.82 11.74
CA ASP A 39 -10.30 8.39 13.08
C ASP A 39 -10.53 9.92 13.11
N ALA A 40 -10.05 10.63 12.08
CA ALA A 40 -10.30 12.06 11.90
C ALA A 40 -11.76 12.40 11.50
N GLY A 41 -12.64 11.40 11.36
CA GLY A 41 -14.05 11.58 11.01
C GLY A 41 -14.30 12.02 9.57
N VAL A 42 -13.33 11.81 8.67
CA VAL A 42 -13.51 12.12 7.24
C VAL A 42 -14.52 11.13 6.65
N PRO A 43 -15.58 11.60 5.98
CA PRO A 43 -16.60 10.72 5.41
C PRO A 43 -16.09 10.03 4.14
N LEU A 44 -15.35 8.94 4.34
CA LEU A 44 -14.87 8.08 3.25
C LEU A 44 -16.00 7.20 2.72
N ALA A 45 -16.05 7.03 1.39
CA ALA A 45 -17.02 6.14 0.77
C ALA A 45 -16.84 4.66 1.18
N ARG A 46 -15.60 4.23 1.39
CA ARG A 46 -15.21 2.91 1.94
C ARG A 46 -13.73 2.94 2.36
N PRO A 47 -13.30 2.08 3.31
CA PRO A 47 -11.89 1.93 3.64
C PRO A 47 -11.08 1.39 2.45
N VAL A 48 -9.79 1.72 2.43
CA VAL A 48 -8.85 1.31 1.39
C VAL A 48 -7.65 0.62 2.04
N ALA A 49 -7.27 -0.53 1.48
CA ALA A 49 -6.07 -1.26 1.86
C ALA A 49 -5.23 -1.57 0.63
N GLY A 50 -3.92 -1.78 0.83
CA GLY A 50 -2.96 -2.13 -0.21
C GLY A 50 -2.10 -3.33 0.20
N ILE A 51 -1.65 -4.10 -0.78
CA ILE A 51 -0.71 -5.22 -0.60
C ILE A 51 0.28 -5.22 -1.77
N ALA A 52 1.52 -5.64 -1.52
CA ALA A 52 2.51 -5.81 -2.57
C ALA A 52 2.53 -7.25 -3.07
N MET A 53 2.49 -7.40 -4.39
CA MET A 53 2.53 -8.69 -5.07
C MET A 53 3.88 -8.86 -5.76
N GLY A 54 4.42 -10.08 -5.72
CA GLY A 54 5.62 -10.48 -6.44
C GLY A 54 5.33 -11.55 -7.48
N LEU A 55 6.18 -11.64 -8.48
CA LEU A 55 6.13 -12.69 -9.52
C LEU A 55 7.52 -13.29 -9.66
N ILE A 56 7.62 -14.61 -9.51
CA ILE A 56 8.80 -15.39 -9.90
C ILE A 56 8.42 -16.16 -11.15
N LYS A 57 9.24 -16.08 -12.19
CA LYS A 57 9.03 -16.78 -13.47
C LYS A 57 10.32 -17.49 -13.88
N GLU A 58 10.22 -18.79 -14.16
CA GLU A 58 11.28 -19.63 -14.72
C GLU A 58 10.68 -20.41 -15.91
N ASP A 59 11.09 -20.08 -17.13
CA ASP A 59 10.54 -20.63 -18.38
C ASP A 59 8.99 -20.53 -18.41
N GLU A 60 8.31 -21.68 -18.45
CA GLU A 60 6.84 -21.80 -18.45
C GLU A 60 6.22 -21.84 -17.03
N ARG A 61 7.06 -21.92 -15.98
CA ARG A 61 6.59 -21.94 -14.59
C ARG A 61 6.57 -20.54 -14.03
N TYR A 62 5.49 -20.20 -13.34
CA TYR A 62 5.38 -18.94 -12.60
C TYR A 62 4.74 -19.15 -11.23
N ALA A 63 5.13 -18.32 -10.28
CA ALA A 63 4.55 -18.25 -8.95
C ALA A 63 4.26 -16.80 -8.57
N VAL A 64 3.03 -16.56 -8.12
CA VAL A 64 2.61 -15.27 -7.58
C VAL A 64 2.78 -15.30 -6.07
N LEU A 65 3.42 -14.27 -5.52
CA LEU A 65 3.66 -14.12 -4.10
C LEU A 65 2.84 -12.95 -3.56
N SER A 66 2.09 -13.19 -2.49
CA SER A 66 1.35 -12.15 -1.78
C SER A 66 2.15 -11.62 -0.59
N ASP A 67 2.08 -10.31 -0.34
CA ASP A 67 2.77 -9.57 0.72
C ASP A 67 4.28 -9.88 0.81
N ILE A 68 5.01 -9.38 -0.19
CA ILE A 68 6.44 -9.66 -0.31
C ILE A 68 7.30 -8.77 0.60
N SER A 69 8.28 -9.40 1.25
CA SER A 69 9.34 -8.69 1.97
C SER A 69 10.42 -8.17 1.02
N VAL A 70 11.24 -7.23 1.51
CA VAL A 70 12.28 -6.57 0.69
C VAL A 70 13.26 -7.57 0.07
N MET A 71 13.60 -8.65 0.79
CA MET A 71 14.51 -9.68 0.30
C MET A 71 13.93 -10.46 -0.89
N LYS A 72 12.61 -10.68 -0.92
CA LYS A 72 11.96 -11.34 -2.06
C LYS A 72 11.84 -10.42 -3.28
N ILE A 73 11.80 -9.10 -3.07
CA ILE A 73 11.84 -8.11 -4.16
C ILE A 73 13.21 -8.15 -4.86
N THR A 74 14.30 -8.17 -4.09
CA THR A 74 15.65 -8.18 -4.63
C THR A 74 16.02 -9.52 -5.26
N SER A 75 15.57 -10.64 -4.70
CA SER A 75 15.83 -11.96 -5.30
C SER A 75 15.07 -12.14 -6.62
N ALA A 76 13.81 -11.71 -6.69
CA ALA A 76 13.01 -11.81 -7.91
C ALA A 76 13.55 -10.95 -9.06
N THR A 77 14.13 -9.78 -8.76
CA THR A 77 14.78 -8.92 -9.76
C THR A 77 16.13 -9.46 -10.24
N TRP A 78 16.81 -10.28 -9.43
CA TRP A 78 18.04 -10.98 -9.83
C TRP A 78 17.77 -12.21 -10.69
N THR A 79 16.70 -12.97 -10.42
CA THR A 79 16.33 -14.13 -11.25
C THR A 79 15.86 -13.76 -12.66
N SER A 80 15.54 -12.49 -12.93
CA SER A 80 15.10 -12.01 -14.24
C SER A 80 16.22 -11.32 -15.07
N ARG A 81 17.47 -11.33 -14.61
CA ARG A 81 18.65 -10.88 -15.37
C ARG A 81 19.50 -12.09 -15.74
#